data_AF-N9RU15-F1
#
_entry.id   AF-N9RU15-F1
#
_cell.length_a   1.000
_cell.length_b   1.000
_cell.length_c   1.000
_cell.angle_alpha   90.00
_cell.angle_beta   90.00
_cell.angle_gamma   90.00
#
_symmetry.space_group_name_H-M   'P 1'
#
loop_
_entity.id
_entity.type
_entity.pdbx_description
1 polymer ?
#
loop_
_entity_poly.entity_id
_entity_poly.type
_entity_poly.pdbx_seq_one_letter_code
_entity_poly.pdbx_strand_id
1 'polypeptide(L)'
;MNKNNFIFIALCLSGLISSTHAAVPTDKTIISWITNFQDSNANPPQAIQIDSTEAVKLISGEEAYLSGVSFENAGRNFWAGYVLTRPKLKQARILKEFGGQSNSFTVHSTVYKGKPIQLVEFESAGSGQGTVESSKSLVYLNQWTSKLIAEVEESSYDGRYDDKLGAEDCRTGRDNSGYLNVMPYAPYVVQTTVTGNACNNKPQGYKVSSKLIPIVITEIK
;
A
#
# COMPACT_ATOMS: atom_id res chain seq x y z
N MET A 1 13.61 74.79 15.06
CA MET A 1 14.40 73.66 15.62
C MET A 1 13.80 73.35 16.99
N ASN A 2 13.38 72.15 17.42
CA ASN A 2 13.46 70.78 16.94
C ASN A 2 12.35 69.99 17.68
N LYS A 3 11.50 69.26 16.96
CA LYS A 3 11.34 67.79 16.99
C LYS A 3 10.42 67.18 18.05
N ASN A 4 9.23 66.81 17.57
CA ASN A 4 8.35 65.75 18.06
C ASN A 4 9.13 64.46 18.33
N ASN A 5 8.81 63.76 19.42
CA ASN A 5 9.08 62.32 19.53
C ASN A 5 7.75 61.59 19.76
N PHE A 6 7.23 61.10 18.64
CA PHE A 6 6.13 60.15 18.55
C PHE A 6 6.56 58.80 19.12
N ILE A 7 5.70 58.23 19.95
CA ILE A 7 5.75 56.85 20.43
C ILE A 7 5.51 55.92 19.23
N PHE A 8 6.48 55.07 18.89
CA PHE A 8 6.31 53.96 17.95
C PHE A 8 6.15 52.66 18.75
N ILE A 9 4.91 52.21 18.91
CA ILE A 9 4.60 50.84 19.34
C ILE A 9 4.66 49.98 18.07
N ALA A 10 5.74 49.21 17.92
CA ALA A 10 5.87 48.22 16.85
C ALA A 10 5.05 46.98 17.23
N LEU A 11 3.91 46.81 16.57
CA LEU A 11 3.07 45.62 16.66
C LEU A 11 3.67 44.51 15.78
N CYS A 12 4.49 43.63 16.38
CA CYS A 12 4.96 42.41 15.72
C CYS A 12 3.81 41.41 15.61
N LEU A 13 3.05 41.49 14.52
CA LEU A 13 2.06 40.48 14.14
C LEU A 13 2.79 39.29 13.50
N SER A 14 3.38 38.43 14.32
CA SER A 14 3.87 37.12 13.89
C SER A 14 2.67 36.22 13.57
N GLY A 15 2.25 36.25 12.30
CA GLY A 15 1.26 35.33 11.76
C GLY A 15 1.75 33.90 11.89
N LEU A 16 1.25 33.20 12.92
CA LEU A 16 1.29 31.75 13.01
C LEU A 16 0.53 31.20 11.81
N ILE A 17 1.26 30.74 10.80
CA ILE A 17 0.70 30.00 9.67
C ILE A 17 0.35 28.63 10.23
N SER A 18 -0.82 28.52 10.85
CA SER A 18 -1.40 27.23 11.19
C SER A 18 -1.60 26.48 9.89
N SER A 19 -0.73 25.51 9.60
CA SER A 19 -0.96 24.55 8.55
C SER A 19 -2.20 23.75 8.93
N THR A 20 -3.36 24.21 8.45
CA THR A 20 -4.61 23.48 8.53
C THR A 20 -4.41 22.19 7.74
N HIS A 21 -4.09 21.10 8.42
CA HIS A 21 -4.14 19.77 7.82
C HIS A 21 -5.57 19.56 7.34
N ALA A 22 -5.72 19.08 6.10
CA ALA A 22 -7.06 18.80 5.59
C ALA A 22 -7.63 17.69 6.46
N ALA A 23 -8.81 17.93 7.06
CA ALA A 23 -9.49 16.89 7.83
C ALA A 23 -9.65 15.63 6.97
N VAL A 24 -9.41 14.46 7.58
CA VAL A 24 -9.59 13.17 6.91
C VAL A 24 -11.00 13.14 6.31
N PRO A 25 -11.15 12.93 4.99
CA PRO A 25 -12.48 12.85 4.37
C PRO A 25 -13.30 11.72 4.99
N THR A 26 -14.59 11.94 5.21
CA THR A 26 -15.48 10.87 5.69
C THR A 26 -15.67 9.80 4.62
N ASP A 27 -16.01 8.57 5.02
CA ASP A 27 -16.25 7.46 4.08
C ASP A 27 -17.25 7.83 2.98
N LYS A 28 -18.36 8.48 3.37
CA LYS A 28 -19.37 8.98 2.43
C LYS A 28 -18.79 10.00 1.45
N THR A 29 -17.89 10.88 1.93
CA THR A 29 -17.20 11.86 1.09
C THR A 29 -16.27 11.15 0.11
N ILE A 30 -15.44 10.20 0.58
CA ILE A 30 -14.53 9.40 -0.25
C ILE A 30 -15.31 8.74 -1.38
N ILE A 31 -16.35 7.98 -1.06
CA ILE A 31 -17.19 7.27 -2.03
C ILE A 31 -17.81 8.26 -3.02
N SER A 32 -18.37 9.38 -2.54
CA SER A 32 -18.97 10.39 -3.42
C SER A 32 -17.99 11.06 -4.39
N TRP A 33 -16.69 11.02 -4.08
CA TRP A 33 -15.63 11.58 -4.92
C TRP A 33 -15.04 10.58 -5.91
N ILE A 34 -15.43 9.29 -5.85
CA ILE A 34 -14.94 8.27 -6.79
C ILE A 34 -15.39 8.62 -8.20
N THR A 35 -14.40 8.80 -9.08
CA THR A 35 -14.62 9.18 -10.49
C THR A 35 -14.65 7.98 -11.44
N ASN A 36 -14.25 6.79 -10.98
CA ASN A 36 -14.04 5.60 -11.81
C ASN A 36 -14.80 4.38 -11.27
N PHE A 37 -16.09 4.53 -10.95
CA PHE A 37 -16.92 3.43 -10.42
C PHE A 37 -16.97 2.19 -11.33
N GLN A 38 -16.68 2.30 -12.62
CA GLN A 38 -16.57 1.14 -13.51
C GLN A 38 -15.43 0.19 -13.14
N ASP A 39 -14.47 0.63 -12.32
CA ASP A 39 -13.38 -0.21 -11.80
C ASP A 39 -13.76 -0.90 -10.48
N SER A 40 -14.97 -0.64 -9.96
CA SER A 40 -15.52 -1.32 -8.78
C SER A 40 -15.99 -2.73 -9.13
N ASN A 41 -15.70 -3.68 -8.27
CA ASN A 41 -16.26 -5.04 -8.36
C ASN A 41 -17.61 -5.18 -7.63
N ALA A 42 -18.10 -4.11 -7.01
CA ALA A 42 -19.34 -4.13 -6.24
C ALA A 42 -20.59 -4.20 -7.14
N ASN A 43 -21.68 -4.72 -6.58
CA ASN A 43 -22.99 -4.70 -7.23
C ASN A 43 -24.08 -4.23 -6.26
N PRO A 44 -24.61 -3.00 -6.40
CA PRO A 44 -24.28 -1.99 -7.43
C PRO A 44 -22.87 -1.40 -7.26
N PRO A 45 -22.28 -0.75 -8.29
CA PRO A 45 -20.87 -0.29 -8.27
C PRO A 45 -20.49 0.65 -7.11
N GLN A 46 -21.46 1.38 -6.56
CA GLN A 46 -21.27 2.31 -5.44
C GLN A 46 -21.36 1.64 -4.06
N ALA A 47 -21.73 0.36 -3.99
CA ALA A 47 -21.83 -0.40 -2.74
C ALA A 47 -20.43 -0.78 -2.25
N ILE A 48 -19.70 0.22 -1.75
CA ILE A 48 -18.31 0.13 -1.30
C ILE A 48 -18.28 0.48 0.18
N GLN A 49 -17.67 -0.40 0.98
CA GLN A 49 -17.39 -0.15 2.39
C GLN A 49 -15.92 0.29 2.54
N ILE A 50 -15.68 1.35 3.31
CA ILE A 50 -14.33 1.78 3.69
C ILE A 50 -13.96 1.04 4.99
N ASP A 51 -12.91 0.23 4.95
CA ASP A 51 -12.50 -0.60 6.10
C ASP A 51 -11.37 0.06 6.91
N SER A 52 -10.47 0.77 6.22
CA SER A 52 -9.39 1.54 6.80
C SER A 52 -9.07 2.75 5.94
N THR A 53 -8.51 3.79 6.53
CA THR A 53 -8.00 4.96 5.81
C THR A 53 -6.78 5.52 6.52
N GLU A 54 -5.71 5.77 5.75
CA GLU A 54 -4.47 6.38 6.24
C GLU A 54 -4.06 7.56 5.36
N ALA A 55 -3.47 8.58 5.98
CA ALA A 55 -2.86 9.69 5.25
C ALA A 55 -1.56 9.23 4.57
N VAL A 56 -1.42 9.54 3.28
CA VAL A 56 -0.21 9.23 2.49
C VAL A 56 0.28 10.47 1.77
N LYS A 57 1.58 10.52 1.46
CA LYS A 57 2.19 11.56 0.64
C LYS A 57 2.52 11.00 -0.74
N LEU A 58 1.95 11.63 -1.76
CA LEU A 58 2.38 11.40 -3.14
C LEU A 58 3.83 11.88 -3.30
N ILE A 59 4.50 11.40 -4.34
CA ILE A 59 5.90 11.78 -4.59
C ILE A 59 6.09 13.28 -4.87
N SER A 60 5.01 13.97 -5.28
CA SER A 60 4.96 15.42 -5.41
C SER A 60 4.97 16.17 -4.06
N GLY A 61 4.83 15.46 -2.94
CA GLY A 61 4.62 16.02 -1.59
C GLY A 61 3.16 16.34 -1.28
N GLU A 62 2.22 16.07 -2.19
CA GLU A 62 0.79 16.21 -1.94
C GLU A 62 0.30 15.21 -0.89
N GLU A 63 -0.37 15.71 0.15
CA GLU A 63 -1.13 14.89 1.09
C GLU A 63 -2.40 14.34 0.43
N ALA A 64 -2.54 13.03 0.46
CA ALA A 64 -3.64 12.24 -0.04
C ALA A 64 -4.07 11.23 1.04
N TYR A 65 -5.12 10.48 0.77
CA TYR A 65 -5.62 9.44 1.68
C TYR A 65 -5.75 8.14 0.91
N LEU A 66 -5.23 7.06 1.47
CA LEU A 66 -5.36 5.72 0.93
C LEU A 66 -6.31 4.92 1.81
N SER A 67 -7.30 4.31 1.18
CA SER A 67 -8.30 3.50 1.87
C SER A 67 -8.26 2.06 1.39
N GLY A 68 -8.27 1.12 2.33
CA GLY A 68 -8.63 -0.27 2.07
C GLY A 68 -10.15 -0.37 2.04
N VAL A 69 -10.70 -1.02 1.01
CA VAL A 69 -12.14 -1.09 0.79
C VAL A 69 -12.63 -2.50 0.51
N SER A 70 -13.89 -2.75 0.86
CA SER A 70 -14.64 -3.94 0.51
C SER A 70 -15.74 -3.60 -0.50
N PHE A 71 -15.86 -4.40 -1.54
CA PHE A 71 -16.87 -4.30 -2.59
C PHE A 71 -18.06 -5.22 -2.26
N GLU A 72 -19.21 -4.64 -1.93
CA GLU A 72 -20.40 -5.42 -1.56
C GLU A 72 -20.92 -6.21 -2.77
N ASN A 73 -21.38 -7.44 -2.51
CA ASN A 73 -21.89 -8.37 -3.52
C ASN A 73 -20.90 -8.70 -4.66
N ALA A 74 -19.60 -8.45 -4.45
CA ALA A 74 -18.56 -8.84 -5.38
C ALA A 74 -18.32 -10.36 -5.39
N GLY A 75 -17.69 -10.86 -6.45
CA GLY A 75 -17.27 -12.26 -6.53
C GLY A 75 -16.23 -12.62 -5.46
N ARG A 76 -16.19 -13.91 -5.09
CA ARG A 76 -15.33 -14.45 -4.02
C ARG A 76 -13.85 -14.01 -4.09
N ASN A 77 -13.32 -13.76 -5.29
CA ASN A 77 -11.91 -13.43 -5.49
C ASN A 77 -11.65 -11.92 -5.73
N PHE A 78 -12.70 -11.09 -5.68
CA PHE A 78 -12.64 -9.68 -6.07
C PHE A 78 -13.37 -8.76 -5.10
N TRP A 79 -13.54 -9.20 -3.85
CA TRP A 79 -14.31 -8.46 -2.84
C TRP A 79 -13.52 -7.34 -2.18
N ALA A 80 -12.20 -7.26 -2.37
CA ALA A 80 -11.33 -6.32 -1.71
C ALA A 80 -10.55 -5.44 -2.72
N GLY A 81 -10.24 -4.21 -2.34
CA GLY A 81 -9.44 -3.30 -3.15
C GLY A 81 -9.02 -2.03 -2.40
N TYR A 82 -8.62 -1.01 -3.17
CA TYR A 82 -8.08 0.23 -2.61
C TYR A 82 -8.62 1.47 -3.32
N VAL A 83 -8.75 2.57 -2.57
CA VAL A 83 -9.15 3.88 -3.09
C VAL A 83 -8.13 4.94 -2.70
N LEU A 84 -7.56 5.63 -3.68
CA LEU A 84 -6.74 6.82 -3.48
C LEU A 84 -7.61 8.07 -3.57
N THR A 85 -7.68 8.84 -2.48
CA THR A 85 -8.42 10.09 -2.38
C THR A 85 -7.46 11.28 -2.36
N ARG A 86 -7.72 12.27 -3.22
CA ARG A 86 -6.96 13.52 -3.30
C ARG A 86 -7.88 14.69 -2.93
N PRO A 87 -7.93 15.10 -1.63
CA PRO A 87 -8.91 16.08 -1.15
C PRO A 87 -8.80 17.44 -1.81
N LYS A 88 -7.58 17.87 -2.18
CA LYS A 88 -7.36 19.13 -2.91
C LYS A 88 -8.12 19.19 -4.24
N LEU A 89 -8.34 18.04 -4.87
CA LEU A 89 -9.09 17.90 -6.12
C LEU A 89 -10.56 17.52 -5.90
N LYS A 90 -10.96 17.17 -4.67
CA LYS A 90 -12.27 16.56 -4.36
C LYS A 90 -12.57 15.36 -5.27
N GLN A 91 -11.54 14.52 -5.48
CA GLN A 91 -11.62 13.35 -6.33
C GLN A 91 -11.01 12.15 -5.60
N ALA A 92 -11.55 10.97 -5.91
CA ALA A 92 -11.04 9.69 -5.50
C ALA A 92 -10.99 8.73 -6.70
N ARG A 93 -10.09 7.76 -6.64
CA ARG A 93 -9.97 6.70 -7.65
C ARG A 93 -9.73 5.34 -7.03
N ILE A 94 -10.45 4.34 -7.52
CA ILE A 94 -10.18 2.93 -7.27
C ILE A 94 -8.87 2.56 -7.96
N LEU A 95 -7.95 1.93 -7.23
CA LEU A 95 -6.67 1.43 -7.74
C LEU A 95 -6.83 -0.02 -8.22
N LYS A 96 -7.11 -0.19 -9.52
CA LYS A 96 -7.41 -1.51 -10.11
C LYS A 96 -6.22 -2.47 -10.15
N GLU A 97 -5.00 -1.96 -10.00
CA GLU A 97 -3.77 -2.75 -10.05
C GLU A 97 -3.60 -3.69 -8.84
N PHE A 98 -4.30 -3.43 -7.73
CA PHE A 98 -4.13 -4.13 -6.46
C PHE A 98 -5.47 -4.65 -5.93
N GLY A 99 -5.40 -5.66 -5.05
CA GLY A 99 -6.54 -6.13 -4.27
C GLY A 99 -6.93 -7.57 -4.58
N GLY A 100 -8.22 -7.81 -4.83
CA GLY A 100 -8.77 -9.15 -5.03
C GLY A 100 -9.42 -9.66 -3.74
N GLN A 101 -8.65 -10.38 -2.92
CA GLN A 101 -9.05 -10.85 -1.59
C GLN A 101 -8.29 -10.17 -0.44
N SER A 102 -7.50 -9.14 -0.73
CA SER A 102 -6.86 -8.30 0.29
C SER A 102 -7.16 -6.82 0.04
N ASN A 103 -7.33 -6.08 1.12
CA ASN A 103 -7.47 -4.62 1.20
C ASN A 103 -6.50 -4.05 2.25
N SER A 104 -5.48 -4.82 2.64
CA SER A 104 -4.47 -4.42 3.61
C SER A 104 -3.27 -3.77 2.94
N PHE A 105 -2.81 -2.67 3.52
CA PHE A 105 -1.63 -1.98 3.04
C PHE A 105 -0.79 -1.49 4.21
N THR A 106 0.49 -1.23 3.94
CA THR A 106 1.40 -0.61 4.91
C THR A 106 2.09 0.59 4.29
N VAL A 107 2.13 1.71 5.02
CA VAL A 107 2.84 2.91 4.59
C VAL A 107 4.23 2.91 5.21
N HIS A 108 5.25 2.94 4.36
CA HIS A 108 6.65 2.99 4.77
C HIS A 108 7.21 4.39 4.55
N SER A 109 7.96 4.90 5.53
CA SER A 109 8.71 6.15 5.38
C SER A 109 10.19 5.86 5.12
N THR A 110 10.79 6.58 4.18
CA THR A 110 12.23 6.50 3.90
C THR A 110 12.76 7.85 3.40
N VAL A 111 14.06 7.90 3.06
CA VAL A 111 14.74 9.08 2.53
C VAL A 111 15.31 8.77 1.16
N TYR A 112 14.98 9.61 0.18
CA TYR A 112 15.54 9.57 -1.17
C TYR A 112 16.15 10.92 -1.54
N LYS A 113 17.44 10.94 -1.89
CA LYS A 113 18.21 12.17 -2.21
C LYS A 113 18.02 13.28 -1.16
N GLY A 114 18.07 12.90 0.12
CA GLY A 114 17.92 13.82 1.25
C GLY A 114 16.49 14.31 1.53
N LYS A 115 15.48 13.83 0.81
CA LYS A 115 14.07 14.18 1.03
C LYS A 115 13.31 13.00 1.63
N PRO A 116 12.48 13.23 2.66
CA PRO A 116 11.56 12.20 3.16
C PRO A 116 10.51 11.90 2.10
N ILE A 117 10.28 10.62 1.85
CA ILE A 117 9.27 10.11 0.94
C ILE A 117 8.47 9.00 1.62
N GLN A 118 7.27 8.74 1.11
CA GLN A 118 6.47 7.60 1.53
C GLN A 118 6.32 6.61 0.38
N LEU A 119 6.43 5.33 0.73
CA LEU A 119 6.16 4.19 -0.13
C LEU A 119 4.96 3.45 0.44
N VAL A 120 4.21 2.78 -0.42
CA VAL A 120 3.06 1.97 -0.01
C VAL A 120 3.30 0.55 -0.42
N GLU A 121 3.16 -0.36 0.53
CA GLU A 121 3.11 -1.80 0.29
C GLU A 121 1.64 -2.22 0.20
N PHE A 122 1.21 -2.63 -0.99
CA PHE A 122 -0.12 -3.16 -1.24
C PHE A 122 -0.08 -4.68 -1.22
N GLU A 123 -1.08 -5.29 -0.59
CA GLU A 123 -1.34 -6.71 -0.75
C GLU A 123 -2.35 -6.98 -1.87
N SER A 124 -2.06 -7.98 -2.67
CA SER A 124 -3.00 -8.58 -3.61
C SER A 124 -3.16 -10.05 -3.26
N ALA A 125 -4.36 -10.59 -3.35
CA ALA A 125 -4.60 -11.98 -3.01
C ALA A 125 -5.70 -12.62 -3.87
N GLY A 126 -5.53 -13.90 -4.16
CA GLY A 126 -6.49 -14.74 -4.86
C GLY A 126 -6.38 -16.19 -4.44
N SER A 127 -7.50 -16.90 -4.46
CA SER A 127 -7.53 -18.33 -4.13
C SER A 127 -8.31 -19.13 -5.16
N GLY A 128 -7.85 -20.35 -5.41
CA GLY A 128 -8.45 -21.29 -6.35
C GLY A 128 -7.92 -22.70 -6.14
N GLN A 129 -8.80 -23.71 -6.29
CA GLN A 129 -8.42 -25.13 -6.28
C GLN A 129 -7.57 -25.59 -5.06
N GLY A 130 -7.74 -24.94 -3.91
CA GLY A 130 -6.98 -25.27 -2.68
C GLY A 130 -5.62 -24.57 -2.56
N THR A 131 -5.26 -23.71 -3.51
CA THR A 131 -4.07 -22.86 -3.45
C THR A 131 -4.48 -21.42 -3.08
N VAL A 132 -3.70 -20.82 -2.18
CA VAL A 132 -3.76 -19.38 -1.89
C VAL A 132 -2.50 -18.74 -2.48
N GLU A 133 -2.69 -17.74 -3.33
CA GLU A 133 -1.61 -16.93 -3.89
C GLU A 133 -1.84 -15.48 -3.47
N SER A 134 -0.80 -14.85 -2.94
CA SER A 134 -0.79 -13.43 -2.65
C SER A 134 0.49 -12.80 -3.17
N SER A 135 0.48 -11.48 -3.36
CA SER A 135 1.69 -10.72 -3.59
C SER A 135 1.70 -9.46 -2.75
N LYS A 136 2.90 -9.00 -2.40
CA LYS A 136 3.13 -7.69 -1.80
C LYS A 136 3.88 -6.84 -2.79
N SER A 137 3.27 -5.74 -3.19
CA SER A 137 3.82 -4.78 -4.14
C SER A 137 4.20 -3.50 -3.41
N LEU A 138 5.50 -3.20 -3.34
CA LEU A 138 5.98 -1.94 -2.82
C LEU A 138 6.09 -0.91 -3.95
N VAL A 139 5.35 0.18 -3.81
CA VAL A 139 5.23 1.22 -4.83
C VAL A 139 5.45 2.61 -4.26
N TYR A 140 5.74 3.57 -5.13
CA TYR A 140 5.49 4.98 -4.82
C TYR A 140 4.28 5.48 -5.61
N LEU A 141 3.53 6.41 -5.00
CA LEU A 141 2.36 7.01 -5.63
C LEU A 141 2.76 8.31 -6.34
N ASN A 142 2.47 8.40 -7.63
CA ASN A 142 2.66 9.59 -8.44
C ASN A 142 1.32 9.99 -9.08
N GLN A 143 0.72 11.05 -8.54
CA GLN A 143 -0.61 11.53 -8.91
C GLN A 143 -1.69 10.44 -8.74
N TRP A 144 -2.21 9.89 -9.84
CA TRP A 144 -3.21 8.83 -9.86
C TRP A 144 -2.62 7.47 -10.21
N THR A 145 -1.29 7.38 -10.37
CA THR A 145 -0.60 6.17 -10.80
C THR A 145 0.31 5.66 -9.70
N SER A 146 0.46 4.34 -9.64
CA SER A 146 1.47 3.67 -8.84
C SER A 146 2.70 3.35 -9.71
N LYS A 147 3.87 3.28 -9.08
CA LYS A 147 5.12 2.86 -9.73
C LYS A 147 5.82 1.81 -8.86
N LEU A 148 5.97 0.62 -9.42
CA LEU A 148 6.55 -0.54 -8.73
C LEU A 148 8.05 -0.33 -8.44
N ILE A 149 8.45 -0.62 -7.20
CA ILE A 149 9.84 -0.66 -6.75
C ILE A 149 10.30 -2.11 -6.62
N ALA A 150 9.50 -2.90 -5.91
CA ALA A 150 9.77 -4.31 -5.64
C ALA A 150 8.45 -5.05 -5.43
N GLU A 151 8.46 -6.35 -5.74
CA GLU A 151 7.34 -7.25 -5.53
C GLU A 151 7.85 -8.58 -5.00
N VAL A 152 7.08 -9.18 -4.10
CA VAL A 152 7.26 -10.57 -3.66
C VAL A 152 5.94 -11.31 -3.82
N GLU A 153 6.05 -12.54 -4.28
CA GLU A 153 4.93 -13.49 -4.34
C GLU A 153 4.97 -14.40 -3.11
N GLU A 154 3.78 -14.73 -2.65
CA GLU A 154 3.52 -15.63 -1.53
C GLU A 154 2.54 -16.69 -2.04
N SER A 155 2.78 -17.94 -1.65
CA SER A 155 1.88 -19.01 -2.02
C SER A 155 1.90 -20.06 -0.95
N SER A 156 0.73 -20.52 -0.54
CA SER A 156 0.60 -21.68 0.33
C SER A 156 -0.25 -22.73 -0.36
N TYR A 157 0.32 -23.92 -0.48
CA TYR A 157 -0.32 -25.12 -1.00
C TYR A 157 0.17 -26.32 -0.21
N ASP A 158 -0.73 -26.94 0.53
CA ASP A 158 -0.39 -28.07 1.41
C ASP A 158 0.02 -29.35 0.65
N GLY A 159 -0.15 -29.38 -0.68
CA GLY A 159 0.14 -30.56 -1.49
C GLY A 159 -0.94 -31.63 -1.40
N ARG A 160 -0.64 -32.80 -1.93
CA ARG A 160 -1.31 -34.04 -1.53
C ARG A 160 -0.35 -34.77 -0.58
N TYR A 161 -0.91 -35.46 0.41
CA TYR A 161 -0.13 -36.26 1.34
C TYR A 161 -0.65 -37.70 1.32
N ASP A 162 0.22 -38.61 0.87
CA ASP A 162 0.09 -40.06 0.84
C ASP A 162 1.07 -40.64 1.86
N ASP A 163 0.51 -41.22 2.92
CA ASP A 163 1.25 -41.91 3.98
C ASP A 163 2.23 -42.97 3.44
N LYS A 164 1.96 -43.55 2.26
CA LYS A 164 2.83 -44.56 1.64
C LYS A 164 4.08 -43.97 1.02
N LEU A 165 4.02 -42.72 0.55
CA LEU A 165 5.14 -42.01 -0.08
C LEU A 165 5.95 -41.19 0.94
N GLY A 166 5.37 -40.93 2.12
CA GLY A 166 6.07 -40.29 3.24
C GLY A 166 6.72 -38.95 2.83
N ALA A 167 8.02 -38.79 3.12
CA ALA A 167 8.76 -37.55 2.82
C ALA A 167 8.95 -37.26 1.33
N GLU A 168 8.66 -38.20 0.41
CA GLU A 168 8.74 -37.93 -1.04
C GLU A 168 7.51 -37.17 -1.56
N ASP A 169 6.35 -37.33 -0.93
CA ASP A 169 5.11 -36.63 -1.34
C ASP A 169 5.12 -35.15 -0.95
N CYS A 170 5.91 -34.81 0.06
CA CYS A 170 6.26 -33.44 0.44
C CYS A 170 6.83 -32.57 -0.69
N ARG A 171 7.28 -33.16 -1.81
CA ARG A 171 7.74 -32.38 -2.96
C ARG A 171 6.61 -31.69 -3.70
N THR A 172 5.35 -32.05 -3.44
CA THR A 172 4.18 -31.49 -4.12
C THR A 172 3.59 -30.27 -3.42
N GLY A 173 3.77 -30.15 -2.09
CA GLY A 173 3.36 -28.99 -1.30
C GLY A 173 4.40 -27.86 -1.32
N ARG A 174 3.94 -26.61 -1.27
CA ARG A 174 4.78 -25.41 -1.35
C ARG A 174 4.34 -24.37 -0.33
N ASP A 175 5.32 -23.82 0.37
CA ASP A 175 5.14 -22.63 1.21
C ASP A 175 6.18 -21.60 0.79
N ASN A 176 5.72 -20.48 0.23
CA ASN A 176 6.56 -19.32 -0.01
C ASN A 176 6.04 -18.13 0.77
N SER A 177 6.98 -17.48 1.46
CA SER A 177 6.75 -16.20 2.12
C SER A 177 7.67 -15.13 1.54
N GLY A 178 7.15 -13.90 1.48
CA GLY A 178 7.81 -12.76 0.89
C GLY A 178 7.83 -11.57 1.83
N TYR A 179 8.97 -10.91 1.95
CA TYR A 179 9.13 -9.75 2.82
C TYR A 179 9.82 -8.60 2.09
N LEU A 180 9.26 -7.40 2.22
CA LEU A 180 9.83 -6.16 1.68
C LEU A 180 10.19 -5.24 2.85
N ASN A 181 11.47 -5.23 3.23
CA ASN A 181 11.93 -4.40 4.35
C ASN A 181 12.48 -3.07 3.82
N VAL A 182 11.72 -2.00 3.97
CA VAL A 182 12.14 -0.64 3.58
C VAL A 182 13.11 -0.07 4.61
N MET A 183 14.27 0.40 4.18
CA MET A 183 15.23 1.04 5.07
C MET A 183 14.77 2.47 5.39
N PRO A 184 14.62 2.86 6.68
CA PRO A 184 14.01 4.15 7.04
C PRO A 184 14.88 5.38 6.70
N TYR A 185 16.20 5.20 6.59
CA TYR A 185 17.14 6.31 6.40
C TYR A 185 18.05 6.14 5.16
N ALA A 186 17.74 5.16 4.32
CA ALA A 186 18.52 4.89 3.12
C ALA A 186 17.59 4.46 1.97
N PRO A 187 17.92 4.80 0.71
CA PRO A 187 17.05 4.54 -0.43
C PRO A 187 17.19 3.08 -0.90
N TYR A 188 16.96 2.13 0.00
CA TYR A 188 17.06 0.71 -0.29
C TYR A 188 15.91 -0.08 0.34
N VAL A 189 15.59 -1.19 -0.31
CA VAL A 189 14.64 -2.20 0.16
C VAL A 189 15.38 -3.53 0.20
N VAL A 190 15.26 -4.25 1.32
CA VAL A 190 15.72 -5.64 1.40
C VAL A 190 14.54 -6.54 1.07
N GLN A 191 14.55 -7.08 -0.14
CA GLN A 191 13.60 -8.10 -0.56
C GLN A 191 14.10 -9.46 -0.06
N THR A 192 13.27 -10.18 0.69
CA THR A 192 13.56 -11.54 1.14
C THR A 192 12.46 -12.49 0.70
N THR A 193 12.85 -13.60 0.08
CA THR A 193 11.94 -14.72 -0.22
C THR A 193 12.39 -15.93 0.56
N VAL A 194 11.43 -16.59 1.20
CA VAL A 194 11.62 -17.86 1.89
C VAL A 194 10.79 -18.88 1.13
N THR A 195 11.42 -19.91 0.59
CA THR A 195 10.73 -20.99 -0.13
C THR A 195 10.99 -22.31 0.57
N GLY A 196 9.94 -23.12 0.72
CA GLY A 196 10.03 -24.40 1.36
C GLY A 196 8.96 -25.37 0.86
N ASN A 197 9.10 -26.61 1.29
CA ASN A 197 8.11 -27.65 1.06
C ASN A 197 7.13 -27.68 2.24
N ALA A 198 5.84 -27.72 1.94
CA ALA A 198 4.79 -27.95 2.93
C ALA A 198 4.59 -29.46 3.13
N CYS A 199 4.85 -29.97 4.35
CA CYS A 199 4.72 -31.39 4.71
C CYS A 199 3.78 -31.57 5.90
N ASN A 200 2.54 -32.07 5.74
CA ASN A 200 1.67 -32.39 6.89
C ASN A 200 1.61 -31.24 7.93
N ASN A 201 1.38 -30.01 7.44
CA ASN A 201 1.38 -28.76 8.22
C ASN A 201 2.72 -28.45 8.95
N LYS A 202 3.82 -29.09 8.56
CA LYS A 202 5.18 -28.83 9.06
C LYS A 202 6.06 -28.38 7.90
N PRO A 203 6.80 -27.29 8.07
CA PRO A 203 7.67 -26.86 7.00
C PRO A 203 9.02 -27.58 7.00
N GLN A 204 9.56 -27.85 5.81
CA GLN A 204 10.88 -28.47 5.64
C GLN A 204 11.68 -27.85 4.48
N GLY A 205 13.01 -27.91 4.60
CA GLY A 205 13.92 -27.64 3.48
C GLY A 205 13.97 -26.18 3.03
N TYR A 206 13.70 -25.24 3.93
CA TYR A 206 13.65 -23.82 3.60
C TYR A 206 14.92 -23.30 2.95
N LYS A 207 14.75 -22.51 1.90
CA LYS A 207 15.78 -21.69 1.28
C LYS A 207 15.40 -20.23 1.47
N VAL A 208 16.36 -19.45 1.93
CA VAL A 208 16.22 -18.00 2.07
C VAL A 208 17.07 -17.34 0.99
N SER A 209 16.45 -16.43 0.25
CA SER A 209 17.15 -15.56 -0.71
C SER A 209 16.84 -14.11 -0.34
N SER A 210 17.89 -13.31 -0.20
CA SER A 210 17.76 -11.88 0.09
C SER A 210 18.52 -11.06 -0.94
N LYS A 211 17.88 -9.97 -1.39
CA LYS A 211 18.46 -9.04 -2.35
C LYS A 211 18.23 -7.61 -1.88
N LEU A 212 19.29 -6.80 -1.98
CA LEU A 212 19.19 -5.36 -1.79
C LEU A 212 18.75 -4.70 -3.10
N ILE A 213 17.68 -3.92 -3.05
CA ILE A 213 17.12 -3.20 -4.19
C ILE A 213 17.26 -1.70 -3.94
N PRO A 214 17.97 -0.96 -4.81
CA PRO A 214 17.98 0.49 -4.73
C PRO A 214 16.62 1.07 -5.12
N ILE A 215 16.11 1.99 -4.32
CA ILE A 215 14.94 2.80 -4.65
C ILE A 215 15.37 3.80 -5.71
N VAL A 216 14.66 3.82 -6.85
CA VAL A 216 14.90 4.77 -7.95
C VAL A 216 13.59 5.47 -8.26
N ILE A 217 13.57 6.79 -8.12
CA ILE A 217 12.39 7.61 -8.36
C ILE A 217 12.74 8.63 -9.44
N THR A 218 12.22 8.39 -10.64
CA THR A 218 12.59 9.16 -11.84
C THR A 218 12.07 10.59 -11.79
N GLU A 219 11.01 10.84 -11.02
CA GLU A 219 10.40 12.16 -10.84
C GLU A 219 11.18 13.07 -9.88
N ILE A 220 12.06 12.51 -9.05
CA ILE A 220 12.92 13.29 -8.15
C ILE A 220 14.33 13.36 -8.74
N LYS A 221 14.66 14.53 -9.31
CA LYS A 221 16.00 14.85 -9.82
C LYS A 221 16.99 15.10 -8.70
#